data_AF-A0A7S2YXD5-F1
#
_entry.id   AF-A0A7S2YXD5-F1
#
_cell.length_a   1.000
_cell.length_b   1.000
_cell.length_c   1.000
_cell.angle_alpha   90.00
_cell.angle_beta   90.00
_cell.angle_gamma   90.00
#
_symmetry.space_group_name_H-M   'P 1'
#
loop_
_entity.id
_entity.type
_entity.pdbx_description
1 polymer ?
#
loop_
_entity_poly.entity_id
_entity_poly.type
_entity_poly.pdbx_seq_one_letter_code
_entity_poly.pdbx_strand_id
1 'polypeptide(L)'
;MGLKGALLLLLKIAPLAIFLRSAACKFELPVGGCETPLCPVAIGKPGDCSPTANTAESKAWCEHGWVPWANGLIKQGTAELKKLGVDAPMLDNLSVECQAPDYKLMKAIGAIEVVGWLLLWISPKLGGFMLAATMAGAIHFHMTAMGDKPEALGLQFSLLVASLFVFLFDSPSSSADDKKKTA
;
A
#
# COMPACT_ATOMS: atom_id res chain seq x y z
N MET A 1 -11.64 -22.32 -17.29
CA MET A 1 -11.37 -20.92 -16.86
C MET A 1 -10.83 -20.16 -18.07
N GLY A 2 -11.47 -19.06 -18.48
CA GLY A 2 -11.00 -18.27 -19.62
C GLY A 2 -9.71 -17.50 -19.32
N LEU A 3 -9.02 -16.98 -20.35
CA LEU A 3 -7.75 -16.24 -20.24
C LEU A 3 -7.81 -15.12 -19.19
N LYS A 4 -8.91 -14.36 -19.17
CA LYS A 4 -9.17 -13.30 -18.17
C LYS A 4 -9.19 -13.85 -16.74
N GLY A 5 -9.85 -14.99 -16.52
CA GLY A 5 -9.91 -15.64 -15.21
C GLY A 5 -8.55 -16.18 -14.76
N ALA A 6 -7.79 -16.78 -15.68
CA ALA A 6 -6.44 -17.26 -15.40
C ALA A 6 -5.49 -16.10 -15.06
N LEU A 7 -5.56 -14.98 -15.80
CA LEU A 7 -4.76 -13.79 -15.54
C LEU A 7 -5.09 -13.16 -14.18
N LEU A 8 -6.38 -12.99 -13.86
CA LEU A 8 -6.78 -12.45 -12.55
C LEU A 8 -6.32 -13.37 -11.39
N LEU A 9 -6.41 -14.69 -11.56
CA LEU A 9 -5.90 -15.63 -10.57
C LEU A 9 -4.39 -15.49 -10.37
N LEU A 10 -3.63 -15.42 -11.47
CA LEU A 10 -2.18 -15.22 -11.43
C LEU A 10 -1.81 -13.93 -10.72
N LEU A 11 -2.50 -12.82 -11.01
CA LEU A 11 -2.26 -11.53 -10.34
C LEU A 11 -2.52 -11.61 -8.83
N LYS A 12 -3.59 -12.27 -8.40
CA LYS A 12 -3.93 -12.41 -6.97
C LYS A 12 -2.90 -13.23 -6.19
N ILE A 13 -2.33 -14.25 -6.83
CA ILE A 13 -1.42 -15.20 -6.18
C ILE A 13 0.04 -14.76 -6.24
N ALA A 14 0.53 -14.29 -7.40
CA ALA A 14 1.96 -14.04 -7.57
C ALA A 14 2.36 -12.61 -7.13
N PRO A 15 1.98 -11.53 -7.85
CA PRO A 15 2.39 -10.19 -7.47
C PRO A 15 1.67 -9.71 -6.21
N LEU A 16 0.35 -9.93 -6.09
CA LEU A 16 -0.41 -9.33 -4.99
C LEU A 16 -0.25 -10.06 -3.65
N ALA A 17 0.27 -11.30 -3.63
CA ALA A 17 0.63 -11.94 -2.36
C ALA A 17 1.82 -11.28 -1.65
N ILE A 18 2.60 -10.42 -2.34
CA ILE A 18 3.67 -9.64 -1.72
C ILE A 18 3.12 -8.73 -0.61
N PHE A 19 1.87 -8.27 -0.73
CA PHE A 19 1.20 -7.51 0.32
C PHE A 19 1.06 -8.30 1.63
N LEU A 20 0.92 -9.63 1.57
CA LEU A 20 0.88 -10.47 2.77
C LEU A 20 2.25 -10.57 3.45
N ARG A 21 3.33 -10.65 2.66
CA ARG A 21 4.70 -10.60 3.21
C ARG A 21 4.98 -9.23 3.81
N SER A 22 4.60 -8.17 3.11
CA SER A 22 4.69 -6.78 3.58
C SER A 22 3.96 -6.59 4.91
N ALA A 23 2.73 -7.12 5.02
CA ALA A 23 1.94 -7.09 6.25
C ALA A 23 2.56 -7.92 7.38
N ALA A 24 3.08 -9.11 7.08
CA ALA A 24 3.77 -9.95 8.06
C ALA A 24 4.93 -9.21 8.73
N CYS A 25 5.72 -8.45 7.96
CA CYS A 25 6.81 -7.65 8.51
C CYS A 25 6.29 -6.52 9.41
N LYS A 26 5.17 -5.90 9.06
CA LYS A 26 4.51 -4.85 9.88
C LYS A 26 3.85 -5.41 11.14
N PHE A 27 3.54 -6.69 11.16
CA PHE A 27 3.06 -7.42 12.35
C PHE A 27 4.18 -8.12 13.12
N GLU A 28 5.44 -7.91 12.73
CA GLU A 28 6.62 -8.47 13.41
C GLU A 28 6.62 -10.01 13.41
N LEU A 29 6.03 -10.62 12.38
CA LEU A 29 6.07 -12.05 12.18
C LEU A 29 7.41 -12.45 11.54
N PRO A 30 8.17 -13.41 12.12
CA PRO A 30 9.51 -13.79 11.64
C PRO A 30 9.42 -14.75 10.45
N VAL A 31 8.90 -14.25 9.32
CA VAL A 31 8.70 -15.03 8.09
C VAL A 31 9.13 -14.23 6.87
N GLY A 32 9.63 -14.91 5.84
CA GLY A 32 9.94 -14.25 4.56
C GLY A 32 10.96 -13.11 4.66
N GLY A 33 11.90 -13.19 5.61
CA GLY A 33 13.00 -12.23 5.78
C GLY A 33 12.62 -10.95 6.53
N CYS A 34 11.53 -10.94 7.29
CA CYS A 34 11.12 -9.78 8.10
C CYS A 34 12.08 -9.50 9.27
N GLU A 35 12.76 -10.53 9.76
CA GLU A 35 13.74 -10.53 10.86
C GLU A 35 15.15 -10.07 10.47
N THR A 36 15.33 -9.56 9.25
CA THR A 36 16.64 -9.07 8.79
C THR A 36 17.00 -7.73 9.44
N PRO A 37 18.30 -7.41 9.62
CA PRO A 37 18.73 -6.12 10.16
C PRO A 37 18.28 -4.94 9.29
N LEU A 38 18.19 -3.76 9.90
CA LEU A 38 17.95 -2.51 9.19
C LEU A 38 19.05 -2.27 8.15
N CYS A 39 18.69 -2.17 6.87
CA CYS A 39 19.60 -1.68 5.84
C CYS A 39 19.81 -0.17 6.04
N PRO A 40 21.05 0.35 6.21
CA PRO A 40 21.30 1.78 6.37
C PRO A 40 20.77 2.63 5.20
N VAL A 41 20.80 2.09 3.98
CA VAL A 41 20.26 2.75 2.78
C VAL A 41 18.77 3.05 2.93
N ALA A 42 18.02 2.20 3.65
CA ALA A 42 16.59 2.40 3.89
C ALA A 42 16.31 3.72 4.62
N ILE A 43 17.27 4.27 5.38
CA ILE A 43 17.12 5.54 6.08
C ILE A 43 18.06 6.62 5.52
N GLY A 44 18.45 6.50 4.25
CA GLY A 44 19.29 7.49 3.56
C GLY A 44 20.76 7.51 4.00
N LYS A 45 21.23 6.47 4.71
CA LYS A 45 22.65 6.34 5.09
C LYS A 45 23.43 5.52 4.05
N PRO A 46 24.74 5.76 3.87
CA PRO A 46 25.57 4.94 3.00
C PRO A 46 25.58 3.47 3.44
N GLY A 47 25.56 2.55 2.49
CA GLY A 47 25.65 1.11 2.75
C GLY A 47 25.62 0.29 1.47
N ASP A 48 26.09 -0.96 1.56
CA ASP A 48 26.05 -1.95 0.48
C ASP A 48 24.94 -2.97 0.76
N CYS A 49 23.70 -2.49 0.76
CA CYS A 49 22.50 -3.31 0.94
C CYS A 49 21.33 -2.69 0.17
N SER A 50 20.33 -3.50 -0.15
CA SER A 50 19.08 -3.05 -0.75
C SER A 50 17.96 -3.13 0.29
N PRO A 51 17.18 -2.06 0.51
CA PRO A 51 16.03 -2.11 1.40
C PRO A 51 15.00 -3.14 0.93
N THR A 52 14.46 -3.93 1.86
CA THR A 52 13.50 -5.01 1.55
C THR A 52 12.14 -4.82 2.19
N ALA A 53 11.90 -3.67 2.83
CA ALA A 53 10.76 -3.42 3.70
C ALA A 53 10.63 -4.46 4.82
N ASN A 54 11.74 -4.87 5.45
CA ASN A 54 11.71 -5.77 6.60
C ASN A 54 11.11 -5.06 7.85
N THR A 55 11.01 -5.77 8.98
CA THR A 55 10.42 -5.20 10.20
C THR A 55 11.22 -4.02 10.73
N ALA A 56 12.56 -4.09 10.73
CA ALA A 56 13.40 -3.01 11.24
C ALA A 56 13.31 -1.74 10.38
N GLU A 57 13.29 -1.90 9.06
CA GLU A 57 13.06 -0.84 8.07
C GLU A 57 11.67 -0.23 8.23
N SER A 58 10.63 -1.06 8.37
CA SER A 58 9.26 -0.59 8.56
C SER A 58 9.11 0.22 9.85
N LYS A 59 9.77 -0.18 10.94
CA LYS A 59 9.80 0.58 12.20
C LYS A 59 10.50 1.93 12.03
N ALA A 60 11.68 1.93 11.40
CA ALA A 60 12.44 3.14 11.15
C ALA A 60 11.70 4.12 10.23
N TRP A 61 11.09 3.63 9.15
CA TRP A 61 10.23 4.44 8.28
C TRP A 61 8.98 4.93 9.00
N CYS A 62 8.42 4.15 9.92
CA CYS A 62 7.24 4.60 10.65
C CYS A 62 7.55 5.85 11.48
N GLU A 63 8.64 5.81 12.24
CA GLU A 63 9.05 6.91 13.13
C GLU A 63 9.58 8.12 12.35
N HIS A 64 10.43 7.89 11.36
CA HIS A 64 11.20 8.96 10.72
C HIS A 64 10.73 9.33 9.31
N GLY A 65 9.82 8.56 8.73
CA GLY A 65 9.30 8.76 7.38
C GLY A 65 7.79 9.00 7.36
N TRP A 66 7.00 7.94 7.56
CA TRP A 66 5.54 7.97 7.44
C TRP A 66 4.88 8.97 8.38
N VAL A 67 5.31 9.07 9.64
CA VAL A 67 4.75 10.02 10.60
C VAL A 67 4.98 11.48 10.17
N PRO A 68 6.23 11.94 9.93
CA PRO A 68 6.47 13.29 9.42
C PRO A 68 5.71 13.58 8.13
N TRP A 69 5.69 12.61 7.21
CA TRP A 69 5.00 12.73 5.93
C TRP A 69 3.48 12.89 6.10
N ALA A 70 2.84 12.01 6.87
CA ALA A 70 1.39 12.04 7.08
C ALA A 70 0.94 13.31 7.82
N ASN A 71 1.68 13.71 8.85
CA ASN A 71 1.41 14.95 9.58
C ASN A 71 1.62 16.19 8.70
N GLY A 72 2.61 16.15 7.80
CA GLY A 72 2.80 17.18 6.78
C GLY A 72 1.58 17.31 5.85
N LEU A 73 1.05 16.19 5.37
CA LEU A 73 -0.15 16.17 4.50
C LEU A 73 -1.39 16.68 5.23
N ILE A 74 -1.61 16.27 6.48
CA ILE A 74 -2.74 16.76 7.29
C ILE A 74 -2.64 18.28 7.43
N LYS A 75 -1.48 18.81 7.81
CA LYS A 75 -1.27 20.25 7.97
C LYS A 75 -1.51 21.03 6.68
N GLN A 76 -1.04 20.52 5.54
CA GLN A 76 -1.26 21.13 4.24
C GLN A 76 -2.75 21.10 3.86
N GLY A 77 -3.41 19.95 4.02
CA GLY A 77 -4.84 19.80 3.73
C GLY A 77 -5.71 20.72 4.58
N THR A 78 -5.45 20.82 5.89
CA THR A 78 -6.14 21.75 6.79
C THR A 78 -5.95 23.20 6.34
N ALA A 79 -4.74 23.59 5.97
CA ALA A 79 -4.47 24.94 5.50
C ALA A 79 -5.24 25.29 4.20
N GLU A 80 -5.31 24.35 3.25
CA GLU A 80 -6.08 24.52 2.01
C GLU A 80 -7.59 24.59 2.26
N LEU A 81 -8.13 23.72 3.11
CA LEU A 81 -9.56 23.77 3.49
C LEU A 81 -9.94 25.10 4.14
N LYS A 82 -9.07 25.62 5.01
CA LYS A 82 -9.27 26.93 5.65
C LYS A 82 -9.29 28.07 4.63
N LYS A 83 -8.45 28.02 3.59
CA LYS A 83 -8.49 29.00 2.49
C LYS A 83 -9.81 28.95 1.72
N LEU A 84 -10.44 27.78 1.64
CA LEU A 84 -11.74 27.58 1.01
C LEU A 84 -12.92 27.92 1.94
N GLY A 85 -12.66 28.42 3.16
CA GLY A 85 -13.70 28.75 4.14
C GLY A 85 -14.35 27.53 4.78
N VAL A 86 -13.76 26.34 4.63
CA VAL A 86 -14.22 25.12 5.29
C VAL A 86 -13.54 25.00 6.64
N ASP A 87 -14.30 25.14 7.71
CA ASP A 87 -13.82 24.88 9.07
C ASP A 87 -13.88 23.37 9.35
N ALA A 88 -12.74 22.79 9.71
CA ALA A 88 -12.58 21.35 9.93
C ALA A 88 -11.85 21.11 11.26
N PRO A 89 -12.47 21.42 12.41
CA PRO A 89 -11.83 21.35 13.73
C PRO A 89 -11.36 19.94 14.10
N MET A 90 -11.93 18.91 13.48
CA MET A 90 -11.47 17.52 13.60
C MET A 90 -10.05 17.30 13.07
N LEU A 91 -9.58 18.12 12.11
CA LEU A 91 -8.24 18.02 11.52
C LEU A 91 -7.19 18.83 12.29
N ASP A 92 -7.60 19.85 13.06
CA ASP A 92 -6.67 20.72 13.79
C ASP A 92 -5.89 19.98 14.87
N ASN A 93 -6.47 18.92 15.43
CA ASN A 93 -5.86 18.07 16.45
C ASN A 93 -5.49 16.67 15.93
N LEU A 94 -5.66 16.43 14.62
CA LEU A 94 -5.34 15.14 14.04
C LEU A 94 -3.81 15.02 13.89
N SER A 95 -3.22 14.16 14.70
CA SER A 95 -1.82 13.77 14.59
C SER A 95 -1.72 12.27 14.40
N VAL A 96 -0.88 11.86 13.47
CA VAL A 96 -0.49 10.48 13.27
C VAL A 96 0.74 10.21 14.11
N GLU A 97 0.68 9.16 14.91
CA GLU A 97 1.79 8.69 15.72
C GLU A 97 2.21 7.28 15.31
N CYS A 98 3.51 7.05 15.32
CA CYS A 98 4.08 5.74 15.16
C CYS A 98 5.42 5.67 15.87
N GLN A 99 5.39 5.08 17.05
CA GLN A 99 6.55 4.94 17.92
C GLN A 99 6.41 3.65 18.71
N ALA A 100 7.53 3.22 19.28
CA ALA A 100 7.53 2.17 20.29
C ALA A 100 6.56 2.50 21.44
N PRO A 101 5.93 1.50 22.06
CA PRO A 101 6.05 0.07 21.78
C PRO A 101 5.14 -0.43 20.64
N ASP A 102 4.15 0.36 20.22
CA ASP A 102 3.00 -0.18 19.49
C ASP A 102 3.08 -0.08 17.97
N TYR A 103 3.81 0.90 17.43
CA TYR A 103 3.93 1.15 15.99
C TYR A 103 2.57 1.13 15.26
N LYS A 104 1.57 1.85 15.82
CA LYS A 104 0.17 1.74 15.41
C LYS A 104 -0.06 2.01 13.92
N LEU A 105 0.56 3.03 13.35
CA LEU A 105 0.46 3.31 11.91
C LEU A 105 1.00 2.16 11.06
N MET A 106 2.15 1.58 11.43
CA MET A 106 2.72 0.42 10.74
C MET A 106 1.74 -0.73 10.73
N LYS A 107 1.19 -1.09 11.90
CA LYS A 107 0.21 -2.18 12.01
C LYS A 107 -1.09 -1.88 11.27
N ALA A 108 -1.54 -0.61 11.26
CA ALA A 108 -2.72 -0.19 10.50
C ALA A 108 -2.51 -0.35 8.99
N ILE A 109 -1.35 0.02 8.46
CA ILE A 109 -0.99 -0.22 7.06
C ILE A 109 -0.97 -1.73 6.78
N GLY A 110 -0.36 -2.53 7.67
CA GLY A 110 -0.36 -4.00 7.53
C GLY A 110 -1.77 -4.59 7.49
N ALA A 111 -2.68 -4.09 8.33
CA ALA A 111 -4.08 -4.49 8.32
C ALA A 111 -4.79 -4.12 7.01
N ILE A 112 -4.52 -2.92 6.49
CA ILE A 112 -5.03 -2.47 5.18
C ILE A 112 -4.56 -3.39 4.05
N GLU A 113 -3.28 -3.79 4.06
CA GLU A 113 -2.71 -4.70 3.07
C GLU A 113 -3.37 -6.09 3.11
N VAL A 114 -3.60 -6.65 4.32
CA VAL A 114 -4.31 -7.93 4.49
C VAL A 114 -5.76 -7.83 4.03
N VAL A 115 -6.49 -6.79 4.46
CA VAL A 115 -7.90 -6.60 4.09
C VAL A 115 -8.03 -6.40 2.58
N GLY A 116 -7.18 -5.56 1.98
CA GLY A 116 -7.14 -5.36 0.53
C GLY A 116 -6.89 -6.67 -0.21
N TRP A 117 -5.95 -7.49 0.26
CA TRP A 117 -5.67 -8.80 -0.33
C TRP A 117 -6.84 -9.78 -0.19
N LEU A 118 -7.48 -9.86 0.98
CA LEU A 118 -8.66 -10.71 1.20
C LEU A 118 -9.82 -10.28 0.28
N LEU A 119 -10.01 -8.97 0.12
CA LEU A 119 -11.03 -8.42 -0.76
C LEU A 119 -10.77 -8.77 -2.23
N LEU A 120 -9.54 -9.07 -2.66
CA LEU A 120 -9.28 -9.58 -4.01
C LEU A 120 -10.08 -10.86 -4.31
N TRP A 121 -10.46 -11.65 -3.31
CA TRP A 121 -11.20 -12.89 -3.48
C TRP A 121 -12.71 -12.72 -3.40
N ILE A 122 -13.18 -11.74 -2.63
CA ILE A 122 -14.62 -11.55 -2.31
C ILE A 122 -15.22 -10.41 -3.14
N SER A 123 -14.49 -9.29 -3.26
CA SER A 123 -14.87 -8.10 -4.02
C SER A 123 -13.63 -7.56 -4.74
N PRO A 124 -13.21 -8.19 -5.85
CA PRO A 124 -11.89 -7.96 -6.40
C PRO A 124 -11.68 -6.52 -6.86
N LYS A 125 -12.72 -5.86 -7.38
CA LYS A 125 -12.70 -4.42 -7.64
C LYS A 125 -12.33 -3.60 -6.39
N LEU A 126 -12.99 -3.83 -5.25
CA LEU A 126 -12.70 -3.10 -4.02
C LEU A 126 -11.30 -3.42 -3.48
N GLY A 127 -10.90 -4.69 -3.51
CA GLY A 127 -9.55 -5.11 -3.11
C GLY A 127 -8.46 -4.48 -3.98
N GLY A 128 -8.65 -4.49 -5.30
CA GLY A 128 -7.74 -3.86 -6.26
C GLY A 128 -7.63 -2.35 -6.05
N PHE A 129 -8.76 -1.66 -5.82
CA PHE A 129 -8.75 -0.23 -5.49
C PHE A 129 -7.98 0.06 -4.20
N MET A 130 -8.26 -0.69 -3.14
CA MET A 130 -7.63 -0.50 -1.83
C MET A 130 -6.12 -0.68 -1.91
N LEU A 131 -5.65 -1.76 -2.53
CA LEU A 131 -4.21 -2.02 -2.71
C LEU A 131 -3.53 -1.01 -3.65
N ALA A 132 -4.23 -0.56 -4.70
CA ALA A 132 -3.73 0.51 -5.57
C ALA A 132 -3.58 1.82 -4.80
N ALA A 133 -4.54 2.20 -3.96
CA ALA A 133 -4.47 3.39 -3.13
C ALA A 133 -3.30 3.30 -2.12
N THR A 134 -3.11 2.13 -1.49
CA THR A 134 -1.95 1.89 -0.60
C THR A 134 -0.63 2.06 -1.33
N MET A 135 -0.48 1.49 -2.53
CA MET A 135 0.77 1.62 -3.31
C MET A 135 0.99 3.01 -3.85
N ALA A 136 -0.06 3.71 -4.27
CA ALA A 136 0.04 5.12 -4.66
C ALA A 136 0.54 6.00 -3.51
N GLY A 137 0.01 5.78 -2.29
CA GLY A 137 0.49 6.42 -1.08
C GLY A 137 1.96 6.09 -0.78
N ALA A 138 2.35 4.82 -0.89
CA ALA A 138 3.73 4.39 -0.69
C ALA A 138 4.69 5.04 -1.71
N ILE A 139 4.34 5.05 -3.00
CA ILE A 139 5.14 5.69 -4.06
C ILE A 139 5.28 7.18 -3.78
N HIS A 140 4.19 7.86 -3.44
CA HIS A 140 4.22 9.27 -3.09
C HIS A 140 5.13 9.53 -1.88
N PHE A 141 5.02 8.72 -0.83
CA PHE A 141 5.92 8.79 0.33
C PHE A 141 7.39 8.62 -0.08
N HIS A 142 7.73 7.59 -0.84
CA HIS A 142 9.11 7.34 -1.27
C HIS A 142 9.66 8.51 -2.10
N MET A 143 8.88 9.06 -3.03
CA MET A 143 9.34 10.16 -3.87
C MET A 143 9.46 11.50 -3.11
N THR A 144 8.55 11.77 -2.17
CA THR A 144 8.47 13.09 -1.52
C THR A 144 9.20 13.17 -0.18
N ALA A 145 9.20 12.09 0.61
CA ALA A 145 9.82 12.05 1.92
C ALA A 145 11.21 11.38 1.89
N MET A 146 11.38 10.32 1.11
CA MET A 146 12.66 9.61 1.00
C MET A 146 13.55 10.16 -0.12
N GLY A 147 12.97 10.88 -1.08
CA GLY A 147 13.69 11.41 -2.24
C GLY A 147 14.10 10.31 -3.24
N ASP A 148 13.45 9.14 -3.17
CA ASP A 148 13.72 8.04 -4.07
C ASP A 148 13.32 8.41 -5.50
N LYS A 149 14.18 8.05 -6.47
CA LYS A 149 13.85 8.22 -7.88
C LYS A 149 12.90 7.12 -8.35
N PRO A 150 12.06 7.35 -9.37
CA PRO A 150 11.10 6.36 -9.86
C PRO A 150 11.71 5.02 -10.23
N GLU A 151 12.95 5.01 -10.72
CA GLU A 151 13.67 3.80 -11.14
C GLU A 151 13.97 2.86 -9.96
N ALA A 152 14.07 3.40 -8.74
CA ALA A 152 14.26 2.62 -7.51
C ALA A 152 12.96 1.98 -7.00
N LEU A 153 11.80 2.36 -7.55
CA LEU A 153 10.47 1.97 -7.07
C LEU A 153 9.76 0.94 -7.98
N GLY A 154 10.54 0.18 -8.76
CA GLY A 154 10.02 -0.75 -9.77
C GLY A 154 9.03 -1.78 -9.21
N LEU A 155 9.26 -2.27 -7.99
CA LEU A 155 8.34 -3.19 -7.32
C LEU A 155 7.01 -2.50 -6.97
N GLN A 156 7.06 -1.31 -6.39
CA GLN A 156 5.88 -0.54 -6.00
C GLN A 156 5.03 -0.17 -7.22
N PHE A 157 5.66 0.26 -8.31
CA PHE A 157 4.95 0.50 -9.57
C PHE A 157 4.33 -0.77 -10.16
N SER A 158 5.03 -1.90 -10.08
CA SER A 158 4.49 -3.20 -10.53
C SER A 158 3.26 -3.61 -9.72
N LEU A 159 3.30 -3.44 -8.39
CA LEU A 159 2.18 -3.72 -7.49
C LEU A 159 1.00 -2.76 -7.74
N LEU A 160 1.27 -1.48 -8.00
CA LEU A 160 0.25 -0.50 -8.38
C LEU A 160 -0.45 -0.92 -9.68
N VAL A 161 0.32 -1.24 -10.74
CA VAL A 161 -0.25 -1.65 -12.04
C VAL A 161 -1.04 -2.95 -11.90
N ALA A 162 -0.54 -3.94 -11.18
CA ALA A 162 -1.26 -5.19 -10.91
C ALA A 162 -2.59 -4.94 -10.19
N SER A 163 -2.59 -4.06 -9.17
CA SER A 163 -3.78 -3.70 -8.40
C SER A 163 -4.81 -2.94 -9.25
N LEU A 164 -4.36 -1.99 -10.06
CA LEU A 164 -5.20 -1.26 -11.02
C LEU A 164 -5.80 -2.19 -12.08
N PHE A 165 -5.04 -3.19 -12.53
CA PHE A 165 -5.57 -4.17 -13.48
C PHE A 165 -6.72 -4.96 -12.88
N VAL A 166 -6.61 -5.42 -11.63
CA VAL A 166 -7.74 -6.07 -10.95
C VAL A 166 -8.91 -5.09 -10.79
N PHE A 167 -8.67 -3.86 -10.36
CA PHE A 167 -9.72 -2.84 -10.20
C PHE A 167 -10.50 -2.55 -11.49
N LEU A 168 -9.80 -2.39 -12.62
CA LEU A 168 -10.39 -1.98 -13.89
C LEU A 168 -11.01 -3.17 -14.65
N PHE A 169 -10.41 -4.36 -14.55
CA PHE A 169 -10.78 -5.49 -15.39
C PHE A 169 -11.61 -6.56 -14.69
N ASP A 170 -11.94 -6.42 -13.39
CA ASP A 170 -12.88 -7.31 -12.70
C ASP A 170 -14.36 -7.05 -13.03
N SER A 171 -14.66 -6.25 -14.06
CA SER A 171 -16.04 -6.12 -14.57
C SER A 171 -16.58 -7.51 -14.95
N PRO A 172 -17.82 -7.87 -14.54
CA PRO A 172 -18.45 -9.07 -15.05
C PRO A 172 -18.43 -8.98 -16.58
N SER A 173 -18.06 -10.06 -17.27
CA SER A 173 -18.38 -10.16 -18.68
C SER A 173 -19.88 -9.90 -18.77
N SER A 174 -20.30 -8.82 -19.42
CA SER A 174 -21.70 -8.72 -19.79
C SER A 174 -21.94 -9.90 -20.72
N SER A 175 -22.56 -10.94 -20.17
CA SER A 175 -23.02 -12.07 -20.95
C SER A 175 -24.17 -11.54 -21.79
N ALA A 176 -23.79 -11.02 -22.96
CA ALA A 176 -24.55 -11.09 -24.19
C ALA A 176 -24.99 -12.54 -24.55
N ASP A 177 -24.71 -13.54 -23.70
CA ASP A 177 -25.15 -14.93 -23.80
C ASP A 177 -26.54 -15.22 -23.18
N ASP A 178 -27.16 -14.31 -22.43
CA ASP A 178 -28.52 -14.55 -21.89
C ASP A 178 -29.64 -14.39 -22.95
N LYS A 179 -29.32 -13.89 -24.15
CA LYS A 179 -30.28 -13.82 -25.27
C LYS A 179 -30.32 -15.07 -26.15
N LYS A 180 -29.50 -16.10 -25.88
CA LYS A 180 -29.44 -17.31 -26.72
C LYS A 180 -30.06 -18.56 -26.10
N LYS A 181 -30.66 -18.45 -24.90
CA LYS A 181 -31.37 -19.56 -24.22
C LYS A 181 -32.89 -19.44 -24.22
N THR A 182 -33.45 -18.44 -24.88
CA THR A 182 -34.91 -18.19 -24.96
C THR A 182 -35.41 -17.92 -26.38
N ALA A 183 -34.67 -18.33 -27.41
CA ALA A 183 -35.14 -18.33 -28.80
C ALA A 183 -35.36 -19.77 -29.28
#